data_AF-A0A7J6W1I8-F1
#
_entry.id   AF-A0A7J6W1I8-F1
#
_cell.length_a   1.000
_cell.length_b   1.000
_cell.length_c   1.000
_cell.angle_alpha   90.00
_cell.angle_beta   90.00
_cell.angle_gamma   90.00
#
_symmetry.space_group_name_H-M   'P 1'
#
loop_
_entity.id
_entity.type
_entity.pdbx_description
1 polymer ?
#
loop_
_entity_poly.entity_id
_entity_poly.type
_entity_poly.pdbx_seq_one_letter_code
_entity_poly.pdbx_strand_id
1 'polypeptide(L)'
;MLPSSFFTSSTLTTLKLSTFNLKLPSRIQFPALKILEFSEITFCGDYLSNTLFSDSCCPMLEKLVLSFCNSVPNHYVTPSICATSIKSLKIGDNDGFYFTLSCPNLHELYFAGDKLPEISFETLSSLSIATFDLCSLPSSFDVMENLTMGMHNLHTLGLKGYYIEVWFILILDILFSFKLRSQLH
;
A
#
# COMPACT_ATOMS: atom_id res chain seq x y z
N MET A 1 3.77 6.57 -26.02
CA MET A 1 2.40 6.14 -25.63
C MET A 1 2.26 4.67 -25.97
N LEU A 2 1.70 3.85 -25.09
CA LEU A 2 1.44 2.43 -25.36
C LEU A 2 0.12 2.28 -26.16
N PRO A 3 0.02 1.31 -27.09
CA PRO A 3 -1.22 1.10 -27.84
C PRO A 3 -2.33 0.57 -26.92
N SER A 4 -3.58 0.92 -27.19
CA SER A 4 -4.72 0.50 -26.36
C SER A 4 -4.86 -1.03 -26.28
N SER A 5 -4.52 -1.75 -27.35
CA SER A 5 -4.52 -3.21 -27.40
C SER A 5 -3.56 -3.87 -26.41
N PHE A 6 -2.50 -3.16 -25.99
CA PHE A 6 -1.59 -3.62 -24.96
C PHE A 6 -2.32 -3.83 -23.63
N PHE A 7 -3.22 -2.89 -23.28
CA PHE A 7 -3.95 -2.89 -22.02
C PHE A 7 -5.09 -3.91 -21.95
N THR A 8 -5.26 -4.73 -22.99
CA THR A 8 -6.28 -5.80 -23.06
C THR A 8 -5.67 -7.18 -23.32
N SER A 9 -4.37 -7.35 -23.05
CA SER A 9 -3.67 -8.61 -23.33
C SER A 9 -4.18 -9.73 -22.42
N SER A 10 -4.68 -10.81 -23.04
CA SER A 10 -5.18 -12.00 -22.32
C SER A 10 -4.09 -12.98 -21.88
N THR A 11 -2.87 -12.82 -22.39
CA THR A 11 -1.75 -13.76 -22.15
C THR A 11 -0.64 -13.15 -21.30
N LEU A 12 -0.64 -11.82 -21.10
CA LEU A 12 0.40 -11.15 -20.35
C LEU A 12 0.30 -11.52 -18.86
N THR A 13 1.33 -12.19 -18.35
CA THR A 13 1.39 -12.64 -16.95
C THR A 13 2.25 -11.73 -16.07
N THR A 14 3.18 -10.99 -16.67
CA THR A 14 4.07 -10.06 -16.00
C THR A 14 4.16 -8.77 -16.80
N LEU A 15 3.96 -7.63 -16.12
CA LEU A 15 4.11 -6.31 -16.68
C LEU A 15 5.06 -5.52 -15.80
N LYS A 16 6.19 -5.08 -16.37
CA LYS A 16 7.14 -4.20 -15.72
C LYS A 16 7.31 -2.96 -16.57
N LEU A 17 7.05 -1.78 -15.99
CA LEU A 17 7.26 -0.50 -16.67
C LEU A 17 8.12 0.39 -15.77
N SER A 18 9.07 1.11 -16.38
CA SER A 18 9.90 2.08 -15.69
C SER A 18 9.95 3.41 -16.43
N THR A 19 10.10 4.52 -15.69
CA THR A 19 10.43 5.86 -16.19
C THR A 19 9.47 6.31 -17.32
N PHE A 20 8.18 6.39 -17.00
CA PHE A 20 7.13 6.62 -18.00
C PHE A 20 5.98 7.48 -17.46
N ASN A 21 5.53 8.43 -18.27
CA ASN A 21 4.26 9.12 -18.04
C ASN A 21 3.12 8.25 -18.56
N LEU A 22 2.48 7.52 -17.65
CA LEU A 22 1.49 6.52 -18.00
C LEU A 22 0.11 7.17 -18.12
N LYS A 23 -0.36 7.28 -19.36
CA LYS A 23 -1.76 7.57 -19.68
C LYS A 23 -2.49 6.25 -19.85
N LEU A 24 -3.37 5.95 -18.91
CA LEU A 24 -4.20 4.75 -18.96
C LEU A 24 -5.39 4.98 -19.89
N PRO A 25 -5.76 4.00 -20.75
CA PRO A 25 -7.00 4.07 -21.50
C PRO A 25 -8.21 3.86 -20.59
N SER A 26 -9.41 4.18 -21.08
CA SER A 26 -10.67 3.98 -20.34
C SER A 26 -11.02 2.50 -20.09
N ARG A 27 -10.44 1.57 -20.86
CA ARG A 27 -10.63 0.14 -20.72
C ARG A 27 -9.28 -0.55 -20.54
N ILE A 28 -9.12 -1.22 -19.40
CA ILE A 28 -7.94 -2.01 -19.04
C ILE A 28 -8.44 -3.38 -18.62
N GLN A 29 -7.82 -4.44 -19.13
CA GLN A 29 -8.13 -5.80 -18.77
C GLN A 29 -6.92 -6.70 -18.99
N PHE A 30 -6.36 -7.20 -17.90
CA PHE A 30 -5.25 -8.13 -17.93
C PHE A 30 -5.64 -9.41 -17.17
N PRO A 31 -6.46 -10.29 -17.78
CA PRO A 31 -7.08 -11.42 -17.08
C PRO A 31 -6.07 -12.47 -16.59
N ALA A 32 -4.86 -12.51 -17.15
CA ALA A 32 -3.80 -13.45 -16.77
C ALA A 32 -2.63 -12.80 -16.01
N LEU A 33 -2.69 -11.49 -15.73
CA LEU A 33 -1.57 -10.77 -15.12
C LEU A 33 -1.45 -11.13 -13.65
N LYS A 34 -0.27 -11.62 -13.27
CA LYS A 34 0.09 -12.04 -11.92
C LYS A 34 1.03 -11.07 -11.23
N ILE A 35 1.89 -10.41 -12.01
CA ILE A 35 2.94 -9.53 -11.48
C ILE A 35 2.86 -8.19 -12.20
N LEU A 36 2.66 -7.12 -11.43
CA LEU A 36 2.72 -5.74 -11.91
C LEU A 36 3.80 -4.98 -11.14
N GLU A 37 4.80 -4.48 -11.85
CA GLU A 37 5.88 -3.69 -11.26
C GLU A 37 6.00 -2.35 -12.00
N PHE A 38 5.86 -1.27 -11.25
CA PHE A 38 6.03 0.09 -11.73
C PHE A 38 7.14 0.78 -10.95
N SER A 39 8.06 1.38 -11.69
CA SER A 39 9.17 2.17 -11.16
C SER A 39 9.18 3.54 -11.83
N GLU A 40 9.30 4.64 -11.08
CA GLU A 40 9.40 5.99 -11.65
C GLU A 40 8.25 6.32 -12.62
N ILE A 41 7.03 5.86 -12.30
CA ILE A 41 5.85 6.12 -13.13
C ILE A 41 5.13 7.35 -12.62
N THR A 42 4.88 8.31 -13.51
CA THR A 42 3.91 9.37 -13.25
C THR A 42 2.59 9.00 -13.90
N PHE A 43 1.57 8.76 -13.08
CA PHE A 43 0.23 8.49 -13.57
C PHE A 43 -0.45 9.81 -13.96
N CYS A 44 -0.93 9.87 -15.21
CA CYS A 44 -1.59 11.05 -15.74
C CYS A 44 -3.10 10.80 -15.91
N GLY A 45 -3.93 11.65 -15.29
CA GLY A 45 -5.39 11.65 -15.43
C GLY A 45 -6.13 10.92 -14.30
N ASP A 46 -7.47 11.00 -14.34
CA ASP A 46 -8.36 10.59 -13.24
C ASP A 46 -8.57 9.08 -13.11
N TYR A 47 -7.88 8.27 -13.90
CA TYR A 47 -8.20 6.85 -14.05
C TYR A 47 -7.50 5.94 -13.04
N LEU A 48 -6.57 6.49 -12.24
CA LEU A 48 -6.00 5.77 -11.11
C LEU A 48 -7.04 5.42 -10.05
N SER A 49 -8.07 6.26 -9.90
CA SER A 49 -9.08 6.10 -8.86
C SER A 49 -10.07 4.98 -9.22
N ASN A 50 -9.65 3.73 -9.15
CA ASN A 50 -10.47 2.51 -8.92
C ASN A 50 -10.39 1.39 -9.98
N THR A 51 -9.57 1.47 -11.02
CA THR A 51 -9.61 0.44 -12.09
C THR A 51 -8.39 -0.49 -12.11
N LEU A 52 -7.18 0.04 -12.31
CA LEU A 52 -6.00 -0.78 -12.64
C LEU A 52 -5.69 -1.86 -11.59
N PHE A 53 -5.80 -1.51 -10.31
CA PHE A 53 -5.48 -2.40 -9.18
C PHE A 53 -6.70 -3.13 -8.60
N SER A 54 -7.80 -3.21 -9.36
CA SER A 54 -9.00 -3.93 -8.96
C SER A 54 -9.07 -5.33 -9.57
N ASP A 55 -9.80 -6.24 -8.91
CA ASP A 55 -10.05 -7.59 -9.44
C ASP A 55 -10.80 -7.58 -10.78
N SER A 56 -11.53 -6.49 -11.11
CA SER A 56 -12.21 -6.39 -12.42
C SER A 56 -11.24 -6.21 -13.59
N CYS A 57 -10.10 -5.55 -13.36
CA CYS A 57 -9.08 -5.32 -14.37
C CYS A 57 -8.02 -6.43 -14.36
N CYS A 58 -7.56 -6.82 -13.18
CA CYS A 58 -6.45 -7.77 -13.01
C CYS A 58 -6.84 -8.88 -12.01
N PRO A 59 -7.78 -9.78 -12.34
CA PRO A 59 -8.34 -10.76 -11.40
C PRO A 59 -7.33 -11.77 -10.85
N MET A 60 -6.17 -11.92 -11.49
CA MET A 60 -5.13 -12.89 -11.12
C MET A 60 -3.89 -12.21 -10.51
N LEU A 61 -3.96 -10.91 -10.15
CA LEU A 61 -2.80 -10.14 -9.73
C LEU A 61 -2.34 -10.55 -8.34
N GLU A 62 -1.23 -11.26 -8.24
CA GLU A 62 -0.70 -11.77 -6.96
C GLU A 62 0.34 -10.83 -6.34
N LYS A 63 1.09 -10.10 -7.17
CA LYS A 63 2.18 -9.23 -6.74
C LYS A 63 2.09 -7.85 -7.38
N LEU A 64 2.12 -6.81 -6.54
CA LEU A 64 2.16 -5.42 -6.95
C LEU A 64 3.39 -4.72 -6.35
N VAL A 65 4.17 -4.05 -7.19
CA VAL A 65 5.31 -3.22 -6.78
C VAL A 65 5.15 -1.81 -7.35
N LEU A 66 5.19 -0.80 -6.49
CA LEU A 66 5.14 0.62 -6.83
C LEU A 66 6.34 1.32 -6.19
N SER A 67 7.29 1.77 -7.01
CA SER A 67 8.51 2.44 -6.53
C SER A 67 8.70 3.77 -7.25
N PHE A 68 8.93 4.87 -6.52
CA PHE A 68 9.11 6.20 -7.11
C PHE A 68 7.97 6.63 -8.04
N CYS A 69 6.76 6.15 -7.78
CA CYS A 69 5.56 6.43 -8.52
C CYS A 69 4.82 7.62 -7.93
N ASN A 70 4.39 8.53 -8.81
CA ASN A 70 3.67 9.74 -8.43
C ASN A 70 2.33 9.82 -9.18
N SER A 71 1.35 10.49 -8.58
CA SER A 71 0.15 10.91 -9.30
C SER A 71 0.09 12.42 -9.33
N VAL A 72 -0.32 12.96 -10.48
CA VAL A 72 -0.67 14.38 -10.55
C VAL A 72 -1.88 14.58 -9.63
N PRO A 73 -1.82 15.51 -8.65
CA PRO A 73 -2.93 15.74 -7.74
C PRO A 73 -4.15 16.20 -8.55
N ASN A 74 -5.24 15.44 -8.47
CA ASN A 74 -6.56 15.98 -8.80
C ASN A 74 -7.39 15.94 -7.52
N HIS A 75 -7.94 17.09 -7.15
CA HIS A 75 -8.26 17.49 -5.76
C HIS A 75 -9.39 16.72 -5.04
N TYR A 76 -9.85 15.56 -5.54
CA TYR A 76 -11.14 15.00 -5.09
C TYR A 76 -11.18 13.50 -4.77
N VAL A 77 -10.22 12.67 -5.19
CA VAL A 77 -10.31 11.22 -4.96
C VAL A 77 -8.96 10.61 -4.59
N THR A 78 -8.89 10.02 -3.40
CA THR A 78 -7.77 9.18 -2.98
C THR A 78 -7.83 7.86 -3.75
N PRO A 79 -6.80 7.49 -4.54
CA PRO A 79 -6.77 6.21 -5.22
C PRO A 79 -6.85 5.04 -4.22
N SER A 80 -7.44 3.93 -4.63
CA SER A 80 -7.60 2.74 -3.80
C SER A 80 -6.95 1.52 -4.46
N ILE A 81 -6.30 0.69 -3.65
CA ILE A 81 -5.83 -0.64 -4.05
C ILE A 81 -6.76 -1.65 -3.38
N CYS A 82 -7.69 -2.18 -4.19
CA CYS A 82 -8.79 -3.03 -3.76
C CYS A 82 -8.79 -4.31 -4.59
N ALA A 83 -7.99 -5.29 -4.19
CA ALA A 83 -7.91 -6.58 -4.86
C ALA A 83 -7.76 -7.72 -3.86
N THR A 84 -8.61 -8.73 -4.04
CA THR A 84 -8.59 -9.97 -3.26
C THR A 84 -7.53 -10.94 -3.76
N SER A 85 -7.05 -10.76 -4.99
CA SER A 85 -6.01 -11.59 -5.61
C SER A 85 -4.59 -11.30 -5.11
N ILE A 86 -4.34 -10.08 -4.59
CA ILE A 86 -3.00 -9.63 -4.19
C ILE A 86 -2.55 -10.32 -2.89
N LYS A 87 -1.35 -10.89 -2.94
CA LYS A 87 -0.67 -11.58 -1.82
C LYS A 87 0.56 -10.84 -1.34
N SER A 88 1.25 -10.10 -2.22
CA SER A 88 2.46 -9.34 -1.91
C SER A 88 2.38 -7.94 -2.50
N LEU A 89 2.56 -6.93 -1.64
CA LEU A 89 2.50 -5.52 -1.99
C LEU A 89 3.78 -4.81 -1.51
N LYS A 90 4.47 -4.15 -2.44
CA LYS A 90 5.64 -3.32 -2.12
C LYS A 90 5.43 -1.92 -2.63
N ILE A 91 5.56 -0.96 -1.73
CA ILE A 91 5.36 0.46 -2.00
C ILE A 91 6.57 1.17 -1.42
N GLY A 92 7.30 1.94 -2.23
CA GLY A 92 8.48 2.67 -1.77
C GLY A 92 8.65 4.02 -2.44
N ASP A 93 8.97 5.03 -1.63
CA ASP A 93 9.41 6.36 -2.04
C ASP A 93 8.47 7.04 -3.05
N ASN A 94 7.16 6.98 -2.78
CA ASN A 94 6.10 7.56 -3.61
C ASN A 94 5.63 8.90 -3.03
N ASP A 95 6.35 9.98 -3.30
CA ASP A 95 6.06 11.32 -2.78
C ASP A 95 4.68 11.83 -3.22
N GLY A 96 3.86 12.24 -2.25
CA GLY A 96 2.53 12.81 -2.51
C GLY A 96 1.49 11.82 -3.05
N PHE A 97 1.81 10.51 -3.08
CA PHE A 97 0.90 9.47 -3.56
C PHE A 97 0.21 8.76 -2.39
N TYR A 98 -0.94 9.29 -1.98
CA TYR A 98 -1.77 8.72 -0.93
C TYR A 98 -2.77 7.73 -1.51
N PHE A 99 -2.92 6.57 -0.90
CA PHE A 99 -3.92 5.58 -1.30
C PHE A 99 -4.57 4.92 -0.08
N THR A 100 -5.73 4.30 -0.29
CA THR A 100 -6.35 3.38 0.66
C THR A 100 -6.05 1.94 0.27
N LEU A 101 -5.85 1.07 1.25
CA LEU A 101 -5.55 -0.35 1.06
C LEU A 101 -6.68 -1.22 1.60
N SER A 102 -7.31 -1.99 0.71
CA SER A 102 -8.31 -3.02 1.05
C SER A 102 -8.02 -4.32 0.28
N CYS A 103 -7.08 -5.10 0.80
CA CYS A 103 -6.61 -6.36 0.22
C CYS A 103 -6.69 -7.46 1.29
N PRO A 104 -7.83 -8.16 1.43
CA PRO A 104 -8.08 -9.06 2.56
C PRO A 104 -7.26 -10.36 2.55
N ASN A 105 -6.51 -10.63 1.47
CA ASN A 105 -5.63 -11.81 1.35
C ASN A 105 -4.14 -11.40 1.29
N LEU A 106 -3.82 -10.17 1.70
CA LEU A 106 -2.47 -9.64 1.62
C LEU A 106 -1.59 -10.26 2.70
N HIS A 107 -0.60 -11.04 2.30
CA HIS A 107 0.30 -11.75 3.22
C HIS A 107 1.58 -10.97 3.52
N GLU A 108 2.13 -10.28 2.51
CA GLU A 108 3.37 -9.50 2.61
C GLU A 108 3.13 -8.04 2.25
N LEU A 109 3.49 -7.14 3.16
CA LEU A 109 3.50 -5.69 2.93
C LEU A 109 4.89 -5.13 3.19
N TYR A 110 5.44 -4.43 2.20
CA TYR A 110 6.55 -3.50 2.38
C TYR A 110 6.05 -2.09 2.07
N PHE A 111 6.20 -1.18 3.00
CA PHE A 111 5.86 0.22 2.83
C PHE A 111 7.05 1.11 3.23
N ALA A 112 7.49 1.97 2.31
CA ALA A 112 8.43 3.05 2.55
C ALA A 112 7.86 4.38 2.05
N GLY A 113 7.88 5.40 2.90
CA GLY A 113 7.41 6.74 2.55
C GLY A 113 7.16 7.62 3.77
N ASP A 114 6.66 8.83 3.53
CA ASP A 114 6.45 9.84 4.58
C ASP A 114 5.16 9.67 5.38
N LYS A 115 4.11 9.15 4.75
CA LYS A 115 2.80 8.99 5.40
C LYS A 115 2.21 7.63 5.08
N LEU A 116 1.79 6.93 6.13
CA LEU A 116 1.06 5.67 6.00
C LEU A 116 -0.23 5.83 5.17
N PRO A 117 -0.53 4.88 4.28
CA PRO A 117 -1.85 4.76 3.68
C PRO A 117 -2.88 4.39 4.74
N GLU A 118 -4.15 4.65 4.44
CA GLU A 118 -5.24 4.13 5.24
C GLU A 118 -5.41 2.63 4.91
N ILE A 119 -5.15 1.77 5.90
CA ILE A 119 -5.18 0.31 5.72
C ILE A 119 -6.41 -0.26 6.42
N SER A 120 -7.23 -1.03 5.71
CA SER A 120 -8.40 -1.68 6.30
C SER A 120 -7.99 -2.71 7.36
N PHE A 121 -8.87 -2.95 8.33
CA PHE A 121 -8.62 -3.93 9.39
C PHE A 121 -8.45 -5.35 8.84
N GLU A 122 -9.21 -5.73 7.81
CA GLU A 122 -9.11 -7.04 7.15
C GLU A 122 -7.73 -7.21 6.49
N THR A 123 -7.24 -6.15 5.85
CA THR A 123 -5.90 -6.14 5.24
C THR A 123 -4.84 -6.34 6.31
N LEU A 124 -4.91 -5.57 7.41
CA LEU A 124 -3.96 -5.71 8.53
C LEU A 124 -4.00 -7.10 9.16
N SER A 125 -5.21 -7.66 9.33
CA SER A 125 -5.41 -8.99 9.90
C SER A 125 -4.86 -10.10 9.02
N SER A 126 -4.79 -9.89 7.70
CA SER A 126 -4.25 -10.87 6.76
C SER A 126 -2.72 -10.92 6.71
N LEU A 127 -2.04 -9.90 7.23
CA LEU A 127 -0.58 -9.78 7.12
C LEU A 127 0.14 -10.80 8.00
N SER A 128 1.09 -11.49 7.39
CA SER A 128 2.07 -12.36 8.07
C SER A 128 3.46 -11.73 8.11
N ILE A 129 3.80 -10.92 7.11
CA ILE A 129 5.06 -10.20 7.01
C ILE A 129 4.75 -8.74 6.72
N ALA A 130 5.22 -7.84 7.58
CA ALA A 130 5.12 -6.41 7.35
C ALA A 130 6.48 -5.74 7.58
N THR A 131 6.84 -4.81 6.71
CA THR A 131 7.96 -3.90 6.93
C THR A 131 7.49 -2.49 6.65
N PHE A 132 7.71 -1.62 7.64
CA PHE A 132 7.40 -0.22 7.53
C PHE A 132 8.67 0.62 7.71
N ASP A 133 8.91 1.53 6.77
CA ASP A 133 10.08 2.41 6.69
C ASP A 133 9.60 3.86 6.56
N LEU A 134 9.69 4.65 7.64
CA LEU A 134 9.25 6.04 7.64
C LEU A 134 10.44 6.94 7.37
N CYS A 135 10.34 7.72 6.30
CA CYS A 135 11.36 8.70 5.91
C CYS A 135 11.26 10.00 6.71
N SER A 136 10.14 10.24 7.39
CA SER A 136 9.88 11.41 8.25
C SER A 136 9.05 11.07 9.50
N LEU A 137 9.06 11.96 10.50
CA LEU A 137 8.22 11.80 11.69
C LEU A 137 6.73 11.96 11.31
N PRO A 138 5.85 11.03 11.72
CA PRO A 138 4.43 11.15 11.45
C PRO A 138 3.85 12.34 12.21
N SER A 139 2.94 13.06 11.56
CA SER A 139 2.26 14.21 12.17
C SER A 139 1.23 13.83 13.25
N SER A 140 0.81 12.56 13.31
CA SER A 140 -0.14 12.05 14.31
C SER A 140 0.17 10.61 14.71
N PHE A 141 -0.09 10.27 15.98
CA PHE A 141 0.14 8.93 16.54
C PHE A 141 -1.02 7.96 16.34
N ASP A 142 -2.24 8.45 16.03
CA ASP A 142 -3.47 7.63 15.90
C ASP A 142 -3.35 6.49 14.89
N VAL A 143 -2.57 6.69 13.81
CA VAL A 143 -2.40 5.67 12.76
C VAL A 143 -1.71 4.42 13.31
N MET A 144 -0.84 4.60 14.30
CA MET A 144 -0.05 3.51 14.86
C MET A 144 -0.85 2.62 15.80
N GLU A 145 -1.84 3.16 16.50
CA GLU A 145 -2.74 2.39 17.36
C GLU A 145 -3.60 1.43 16.53
N ASN A 146 -4.05 1.87 15.34
CA ASN A 146 -4.78 1.01 14.41
C ASN A 146 -3.90 -0.13 13.86
N LEU A 147 -2.63 0.15 13.58
CA LEU A 147 -1.68 -0.87 13.15
C LEU A 147 -1.49 -1.94 14.24
N THR A 148 -1.27 -1.54 15.49
CA THR A 148 -1.02 -2.49 16.59
C THR A 148 -2.23 -3.39 16.86
N MET A 149 -3.45 -2.86 16.73
CA MET A 149 -4.67 -3.67 16.90
C MET A 149 -4.96 -4.60 15.72
N GLY A 150 -4.67 -4.18 14.49
CA GLY A 150 -4.97 -4.96 13.29
C GLY A 150 -4.00 -6.11 13.01
N MET A 151 -2.73 -5.96 13.37
CA MET A 151 -1.64 -6.85 12.94
C MET A 151 -1.38 -8.05 13.87
N HIS A 152 -2.44 -8.72 14.33
CA HIS A 152 -2.35 -9.81 15.31
C HIS A 152 -1.80 -11.14 14.75
N ASN A 153 -1.78 -11.31 13.41
CA ASN A 153 -1.27 -12.53 12.75
C ASN A 153 0.17 -12.39 12.22
N LEU A 154 0.87 -11.30 12.55
CA LEU A 154 2.23 -11.08 12.08
C LEU A 154 3.22 -12.10 12.64
N HIS A 155 3.99 -12.71 11.74
CA HIS A 155 5.16 -13.53 12.06
C HIS A 155 6.46 -12.73 11.98
N THR A 156 6.51 -11.69 11.15
CA THR A 156 7.70 -10.86 10.98
C THR A 156 7.28 -9.40 10.85
N LEU A 157 7.80 -8.56 11.76
CA LEU A 157 7.64 -7.11 11.72
C LEU A 157 9.01 -6.45 11.60
N GLY A 158 9.23 -5.76 10.48
CA GLY A 158 10.36 -4.87 10.27
C GLY A 158 9.96 -3.43 10.50
N LEU A 159 10.64 -2.73 11.40
CA LEU A 159 10.47 -1.29 11.61
C LEU A 159 11.80 -0.60 11.27
N LYS A 160 11.73 0.45 10.44
CA LYS A 160 12.88 1.21 9.97
C LYS A 160 12.61 2.71 10.01
N GLY A 161 13.68 3.50 9.99
CA GLY A 161 13.59 4.96 10.06
C GLY A 161 12.88 5.42 11.33
N TYR A 162 12.01 6.43 11.18
CA TYR A 162 11.30 7.03 12.32
C TYR A 162 10.24 6.13 12.96
N TYR A 163 9.90 4.98 12.37
CA TYR A 163 9.01 4.01 13.03
C TYR A 163 9.56 3.55 14.36
N ILE A 164 10.88 3.36 14.46
CA ILE A 164 11.49 2.85 15.69
C ILE A 164 11.21 3.83 16.83
N GLU A 165 11.45 5.12 16.61
CA GLU A 165 11.22 6.17 17.61
C GLU A 165 9.75 6.25 18.04
N VAL A 166 8.84 6.24 17.06
CA VAL A 166 7.39 6.32 17.30
C VAL A 166 6.87 5.08 18.05
N TRP A 167 7.34 3.89 17.68
CA TRP A 167 6.96 2.64 18.37
C TRP A 167 7.44 2.61 19.81
N PHE A 168 8.65 3.10 20.08
CA PHE A 168 9.17 3.20 21.44
C PHE A 168 8.32 4.13 22.30
N ILE A 169 7.90 5.28 21.78
CA ILE A 169 7.01 6.22 22.49
C ILE A 169 5.68 5.54 22.84
N LEU A 170 5.05 4.85 21.89
CA LEU A 170 3.78 4.17 22.12
C LEU A 170 3.88 3.04 23.15
N ILE A 171 4.94 2.24 23.11
CA ILE A 171 5.17 1.22 24.14
C ILE A 171 5.32 1.88 25.50
N LEU A 172 6.06 2.97 25.60
CA LEU A 172 6.23 3.68 26.87
C LEU A 172 4.89 4.23 27.36
N ASP A 173 4.09 4.87 26.51
CA ASP A 173 2.77 5.40 26.89
C ASP A 173 1.80 4.30 27.35
N ILE A 174 1.81 3.14 26.67
CA ILE A 174 1.05 1.96 27.10
C ILE A 174 1.56 1.48 28.47
N LEU A 175 2.87 1.32 28.65
CA LEU A 175 3.44 0.86 29.92
C LEU A 175 3.17 1.86 31.07
N PHE A 176 3.24 3.17 30.81
CA PHE A 176 2.94 4.20 31.81
C PHE A 176 1.45 4.26 32.16
N SER A 177 0.56 4.16 31.18
CA SER A 177 -0.89 4.12 31.41
C SER A 177 -1.33 2.87 32.17
N PHE A 178 -0.70 1.71 31.93
CA PHE A 178 -0.90 0.50 32.74
C PHE A 178 -0.37 0.66 34.17
N LYS A 179 0.81 1.27 34.35
CA LYS A 179 1.40 1.49 35.68
C LYS A 179 0.54 2.42 36.53
N LEU A 180 -0.02 3.47 35.95
CA LEU A 180 -0.97 4.38 36.61
C LEU A 180 -2.27 3.68 37.03
N ARG A 181 -2.81 2.78 36.20
CA ARG A 181 -4.00 1.99 36.58
C ARG A 181 -3.74 0.97 37.69
N SER A 182 -2.54 0.39 37.75
CA SER A 182 -2.15 -0.55 38.82
C SER A 182 -1.89 0.08 40.19
N GLN A 183 -1.76 1.41 40.25
CA GLN A 183 -1.55 2.17 41.49
C GLN A 183 -2.86 2.72 42.09
N LEU A 184 -3.99 2.50 41.41
CA LEU A 184 -5.34 2.97 41.82
C LEU A 184 -6.25 1.83 42.33
N HIS A 185 -5.71 0.63 42.52
CA HIS A 185 -6.36 -0.54 43.15
C HIS A 185 -5.54 -1.02 44.33
#